data_AF-A0A084JP70-F1
#
_entry.id   AF-A0A084JP70-F1
#
_cell.length_a   1.000
_cell.length_b   1.000
_cell.length_c   1.000
_cell.angle_alpha   90.00
_cell.angle_beta   90.00
_cell.angle_gamma   90.00
#
_symmetry.space_group_name_H-M   'P 1'
#
loop_
_entity.id
_entity.type
_entity.pdbx_description
1 polymer ?
#
loop_
_entity_poly.entity_id
_entity_poly.type
_entity_poly.pdbx_seq_one_letter_code
_entity_poly.pdbx_strand_id
1 'polypeptide(L)'
;MGSVKRYLGIILSSFLILGSNMTAFAATQYQDVITQTEAGAEETRLGNFSTKKVVNFQPQAKAGLAKKDVIVISNVSKPTKYNLFQPVSDYIAAPGTVSVSKGVSTTISASVTGGVTVDAEILKANVASTLGGSVTFTTTQTISYPISSGYKGRIVLRYSQDRYTYTVTKNSKSYNCSGYTAAYDEYYALQQISLR
;
A
#
# COMPACT_ATOMS: atom_id res chain seq x y z
N MET A 1 31.44 59.17 49.93
CA MET A 1 32.05 58.79 48.62
C MET A 1 31.81 57.30 48.47
N GLY A 2 30.80 56.88 47.72
CA GLY A 2 30.84 56.76 46.24
C GLY A 2 30.81 55.25 45.93
N SER A 3 29.65 54.58 45.83
CA SER A 3 28.64 54.56 44.76
C SER A 3 28.93 53.55 43.64
N VAL A 4 27.85 52.87 43.22
CA VAL A 4 27.58 52.12 41.97
C VAL A 4 28.29 50.75 41.81
N LYS A 5 27.68 49.59 41.52
CA LYS A 5 26.66 49.10 40.52
C LYS A 5 26.27 47.66 40.96
N ARG A 6 25.15 46.99 40.66
CA ARG A 6 24.02 47.14 39.72
C ARG A 6 22.96 46.07 40.06
N TYR A 7 21.71 46.40 39.78
CA TYR A 7 20.53 45.52 39.65
C TYR A 7 20.73 44.37 38.65
N LEU A 8 20.06 43.24 38.89
CA LEU A 8 19.38 42.27 37.97
C LEU A 8 19.47 40.86 38.58
N GLY A 9 18.49 39.97 38.56
CA GLY A 9 17.16 39.89 37.96
C GLY A 9 16.61 38.49 38.33
N ILE A 10 15.37 38.42 38.82
CA ILE A 10 14.24 37.76 38.14
C ILE A 10 14.42 36.25 37.92
N ILE A 11 13.71 35.48 38.77
CA ILE A 11 12.85 34.31 38.46
C ILE A 11 13.29 33.42 37.30
N LEU A 12 13.63 32.15 37.61
CA LEU A 12 13.47 31.07 36.63
C LEU A 12 13.08 29.75 37.31
N SER A 13 11.79 29.60 37.56
CA SER A 13 11.10 28.32 37.49
C SER A 13 11.26 27.74 36.08
N SER A 14 11.61 26.46 35.93
CA SER A 14 11.00 25.55 34.93
C SER A 14 11.79 24.25 34.67
N PHE A 15 11.08 23.15 34.86
CA PHE A 15 11.05 21.95 34.00
C PHE A 15 12.23 20.97 33.98
N LEU A 16 12.04 19.87 34.73
CA LEU A 16 12.36 18.52 34.27
C LEU A 16 11.83 18.32 32.83
N ILE A 17 12.70 17.91 31.91
CA ILE A 17 12.28 17.20 30.69
C ILE A 17 13.18 15.99 30.52
N LEU A 18 12.72 14.85 31.04
CA LEU A 18 13.11 13.53 30.54
C LEU A 18 12.55 13.42 29.12
N GLY A 19 13.41 13.58 28.12
CA GLY A 19 13.07 13.35 26.72
C GLY A 19 13.01 11.86 26.42
N SER A 20 11.96 11.18 26.85
CA SER A 20 11.56 9.91 26.24
C SER A 20 10.97 10.22 24.85
N ASN A 21 11.70 9.87 23.80
CA ASN A 21 11.17 9.78 22.44
C ASN A 21 10.14 8.64 22.39
N MET A 22 8.93 8.90 22.89
CA MET A 22 7.78 8.08 22.56
C MET A 22 7.36 8.47 21.14
N THR A 23 7.85 7.72 20.15
CA THR A 23 7.13 7.61 18.88
C THR A 23 5.80 6.93 19.18
N ALA A 24 4.80 7.74 19.51
CA ALA A 24 3.42 7.29 19.56
C ALA A 24 3.03 6.85 18.15
N PHE A 25 3.00 5.54 17.91
CA PHE A 25 2.29 4.99 16.76
C PHE A 25 0.82 5.33 16.94
N ALA A 26 0.37 6.38 16.24
CA ALA A 26 -1.04 6.71 16.17
C ALA A 26 -1.80 5.51 15.61
N ALA A 27 -2.84 5.08 16.32
CA ALA A 27 -3.81 4.11 15.82
C ALA A 27 -4.35 4.60 14.46
N THR A 28 -4.08 3.84 13.41
CA THR A 28 -4.46 4.15 12.03
C THR A 28 -5.98 4.02 11.90
N GLN A 29 -6.74 5.09 12.15
CA GLN A 29 -8.08 5.20 11.60
C GLN A 29 -7.94 5.26 10.07
N TYR A 30 -8.13 4.12 9.41
CA TYR A 30 -8.24 4.05 7.95
C TYR A 30 -9.40 4.94 7.53
N GLN A 31 -9.08 6.04 6.84
CA GLN A 31 -10.07 6.95 6.30
C GLN A 31 -10.36 6.47 4.88
N ASP A 32 -11.56 5.92 4.70
CA ASP A 32 -12.14 5.37 3.48
C ASP A 32 -11.52 4.07 2.91
N VAL A 33 -12.36 3.03 2.83
CA VAL A 33 -12.08 1.79 2.08
C VAL A 33 -12.80 1.88 0.75
N ILE A 34 -12.04 2.00 -0.34
CA ILE A 34 -12.60 2.00 -1.69
C ILE A 34 -12.58 0.57 -2.20
N THR A 35 -13.75 -0.06 -2.33
CA THR A 35 -13.88 -1.38 -2.94
C THR A 35 -14.18 -1.23 -4.43
N GLN A 36 -13.30 -1.79 -5.27
CA GLN A 36 -13.54 -1.89 -6.70
C GLN A 36 -14.07 -3.27 -7.04
N THR A 37 -15.18 -3.33 -7.75
CA THR A 37 -15.80 -4.59 -8.20
C THR A 37 -16.23 -4.40 -9.65
N GLU A 38 -16.26 -5.48 -10.43
CA GLU A 38 -16.84 -5.41 -11.76
C GLU A 38 -18.32 -5.04 -11.67
N ALA A 39 -18.80 -4.19 -12.59
CA ALA A 39 -20.18 -3.71 -12.57
C ALA A 39 -21.16 -4.89 -12.68
N GLY A 40 -22.17 -4.92 -11.80
CA GLY A 40 -23.17 -5.98 -11.76
C GLY A 40 -22.66 -7.34 -11.25
N ALA A 41 -21.42 -7.39 -10.72
CA ALA A 41 -20.87 -8.60 -10.18
C ALA A 41 -21.23 -8.79 -8.70
N GLU A 42 -21.74 -9.97 -8.38
CA GLU A 42 -21.93 -10.47 -7.03
C GLU A 42 -20.75 -11.37 -6.66
N GLU A 43 -20.26 -11.26 -5.43
CA GLU A 43 -19.11 -12.03 -4.98
C GLU A 43 -19.38 -12.84 -3.72
N THR A 44 -18.98 -14.11 -3.78
CA THR A 44 -19.01 -15.02 -2.64
C THR A 44 -17.58 -15.32 -2.19
N ARG A 45 -17.24 -15.01 -0.94
CA ARG A 45 -15.93 -15.31 -0.38
C ARG A 45 -15.72 -16.82 -0.27
N LEU A 46 -14.61 -17.32 -0.81
CA LEU A 46 -14.25 -18.73 -0.80
C LEU A 46 -13.24 -19.06 0.31
N GLY A 47 -12.34 -18.13 0.62
CA GLY A 47 -11.32 -18.29 1.67
C GLY A 47 -9.93 -17.84 1.23
N ASN A 48 -8.96 -17.87 2.15
CA ASN A 48 -7.56 -17.66 1.80
C ASN A 48 -6.91 -19.02 1.53
N PHE A 49 -6.47 -19.20 0.29
CA PHE A 49 -5.82 -20.40 -0.21
C PHE A 49 -4.51 -20.05 -0.91
N SER A 50 -3.78 -19.08 -0.35
CA SER A 50 -2.54 -18.58 -0.94
C SER A 50 -1.39 -18.55 0.06
N THR A 51 -0.19 -18.79 -0.46
CA THR A 51 1.05 -18.33 0.18
C THR A 51 1.47 -17.02 -0.46
N LYS A 52 2.05 -16.14 0.35
CA LYS A 52 2.45 -14.79 -0.04
C LYS A 52 3.97 -14.68 -0.10
N LYS A 53 4.49 -14.14 -1.20
CA LYS A 53 5.90 -13.74 -1.33
C LYS A 53 5.99 -12.27 -1.74
N VAL A 54 6.56 -11.45 -0.86
CA VAL A 54 6.81 -10.03 -1.15
C VAL A 54 8.10 -9.89 -1.94
N VAL A 55 8.03 -9.20 -3.07
CA VAL A 55 9.18 -8.74 -3.85
C VAL A 55 9.33 -7.26 -3.57
N ASN A 56 10.35 -6.93 -2.79
CA ASN A 56 10.59 -5.54 -2.41
C ASN A 56 10.88 -4.69 -3.64
N PHE A 57 10.33 -3.47 -3.63
CA PHE A 57 10.69 -2.45 -4.60
C PHE A 57 12.20 -2.28 -4.60
N GLN A 58 12.78 -2.48 -5.77
CA GLN A 58 14.15 -2.14 -6.11
C GLN A 58 14.00 -1.19 -7.30
N PRO A 59 14.15 0.14 -7.11
CA PRO A 59 14.19 1.03 -8.24
C PRO A 59 15.41 0.60 -9.06
N GLN A 60 15.31 0.61 -10.39
CA GLN A 60 16.51 0.45 -11.19
C GLN A 60 17.45 1.58 -10.80
N ALA A 61 18.50 1.25 -10.05
CA ALA A 61 19.52 2.19 -9.68
C ALA A 61 20.13 2.70 -10.99
N LYS A 62 19.75 3.90 -11.43
CA LYS A 62 20.72 4.70 -12.17
C LYS A 62 21.81 5.02 -11.16
N ALA A 63 23.02 4.58 -11.47
CA ALA A 63 24.21 4.85 -10.70
C ALA A 63 24.19 6.29 -10.14
N GLY A 64 24.21 6.39 -8.81
CA GLY A 64 24.45 7.64 -8.09
C GLY A 64 23.23 8.55 -7.96
N LEU A 65 22.60 8.53 -6.80
CA LEU A 65 22.39 9.81 -6.13
C LEU A 65 23.76 10.46 -6.03
N ALA A 66 23.95 11.61 -6.68
CA ALA A 66 25.18 12.36 -6.47
C ALA A 66 25.26 12.68 -4.97
N LYS A 67 26.45 12.59 -4.35
CA LYS A 67 26.70 12.93 -2.93
C LYS A 67 26.20 14.33 -2.50
N LYS A 68 25.70 15.15 -3.43
CA LYS A 68 25.16 16.51 -3.26
C LYS A 68 23.64 16.62 -3.45
N ASP A 69 22.93 15.57 -3.85
CA ASP A 69 21.48 15.67 -4.06
C ASP A 69 20.77 15.82 -2.70
N VAL A 70 20.11 16.96 -2.50
CA VAL A 70 19.24 17.17 -1.34
C VAL A 70 17.85 16.68 -1.70
N ILE A 71 17.39 15.63 -1.01
CA ILE A 71 16.04 15.08 -1.16
C ILE A 71 15.26 15.34 0.12
N VAL A 72 14.09 15.95 -0.03
CA VAL A 72 13.12 16.15 1.05
C VAL A 72 11.80 15.50 0.64
N ILE A 73 11.30 14.61 1.50
CA ILE A 73 9.94 14.05 1.40
C ILE A 73 9.03 14.86 2.31
N SER A 74 7.91 15.35 1.78
CA SER A 74 6.94 16.13 2.53
C SER A 74 5.50 15.85 2.08
N ASN A 75 4.52 16.43 2.79
CA ASN A 75 3.10 16.31 2.47
C ASN A 75 2.62 14.86 2.28
N VAL A 76 3.14 13.93 3.09
CA VAL A 76 2.73 12.53 3.04
C VAL A 76 1.29 12.44 3.52
N SER A 77 0.40 11.95 2.65
CA SER A 77 -1.00 11.76 3.00
C SER A 77 -1.17 10.63 4.01
N LYS A 78 -2.32 10.61 4.68
CA LYS A 78 -2.82 9.36 5.27
C LYS A 78 -3.01 8.30 4.17
N PRO A 79 -2.90 7.00 4.48
CA PRO A 79 -3.21 5.96 3.52
C PRO A 79 -4.69 5.95 3.16
N THR A 80 -5.00 5.82 1.86
CA THR A 80 -6.32 5.40 1.39
C THR A 80 -6.28 3.90 1.08
N LYS A 81 -7.15 3.11 1.69
CA LYS A 81 -7.19 1.66 1.48
C LYS A 81 -8.03 1.34 0.25
N TYR A 82 -7.45 0.61 -0.70
CA TYR A 82 -8.16 0.08 -1.86
C TYR A 82 -8.32 -1.43 -1.71
N ASN A 83 -9.56 -1.91 -1.76
CA ASN A 83 -9.89 -3.32 -1.86
C ASN A 83 -10.14 -3.66 -3.33
N LEU A 84 -9.13 -4.28 -3.94
CA LEU A 84 -9.01 -4.54 -5.37
C LEU A 84 -9.22 -6.02 -5.66
N PHE A 85 -9.25 -6.37 -6.94
CA PHE A 85 -9.32 -7.76 -7.39
C PHE A 85 -8.46 -7.99 -8.63
N GLN A 86 -8.00 -9.22 -8.80
CA GLN A 86 -7.34 -9.72 -9.99
C GLN A 86 -8.06 -10.99 -10.45
N PRO A 87 -8.56 -11.08 -11.69
CA PRO A 87 -9.07 -12.32 -12.25
C PRO A 87 -7.97 -13.40 -12.27
N VAL A 88 -8.29 -14.58 -11.77
CA VAL A 88 -7.37 -15.74 -11.73
C VAL A 88 -7.93 -16.97 -12.44
N SER A 89 -9.17 -16.89 -12.93
CA SER A 89 -9.74 -17.82 -13.90
C SER A 89 -10.52 -17.04 -14.97
N ASP A 90 -10.79 -17.70 -16.09
CA ASP A 90 -11.67 -17.18 -17.12
C ASP A 90 -13.14 -17.23 -16.70
N TYR A 91 -13.98 -16.49 -17.43
CA TYR A 91 -15.43 -16.56 -17.30
C TYR A 91 -15.97 -17.85 -17.91
N ILE A 92 -16.88 -18.49 -17.18
CA ILE A 92 -17.65 -19.64 -17.64
C ILE A 92 -19.14 -19.34 -17.40
N ALA A 93 -19.97 -19.57 -18.41
CA ALA A 93 -21.42 -19.47 -18.30
C ALA A 93 -22.01 -20.74 -17.68
N ALA A 94 -23.10 -20.61 -16.91
CA ALA A 94 -23.83 -21.78 -16.44
C ALA A 94 -24.51 -22.55 -17.61
N PRO A 95 -24.56 -23.89 -17.55
CA PRO A 95 -23.92 -24.74 -16.55
C PRO A 95 -22.41 -24.89 -16.80
N GLY A 96 -21.61 -24.71 -15.75
CA GLY A 96 -20.16 -24.85 -15.83
C GLY A 96 -19.49 -24.72 -14.47
N THR A 97 -18.22 -25.13 -14.40
CA THR A 97 -17.39 -25.08 -13.19
C THR A 97 -16.15 -24.26 -13.45
N VAL A 98 -15.91 -23.24 -12.63
CA VAL A 98 -14.67 -22.46 -12.64
C VAL A 98 -13.67 -23.05 -11.67
N SER A 99 -12.38 -23.00 -12.03
CA SER A 99 -11.32 -23.56 -11.19
C SER A 99 -10.03 -22.76 -11.24
N VAL A 100 -9.28 -22.80 -10.13
CA VAL A 100 -7.88 -22.36 -10.04
C VAL A 100 -7.07 -23.52 -9.49
N SER A 101 -6.04 -23.95 -10.22
CA SER A 101 -5.21 -25.09 -9.82
C SER A 101 -4.21 -24.71 -8.73
N LYS A 102 -3.88 -25.68 -7.86
CA LYS A 102 -2.74 -25.57 -6.95
C LYS A 102 -1.46 -25.19 -7.70
N GLY A 103 -0.67 -24.28 -7.13
CA GLY A 103 0.61 -23.82 -7.68
C GLY A 103 0.51 -22.65 -8.65
N VAL A 104 -0.69 -22.31 -9.14
CA VAL A 104 -0.89 -21.12 -9.98
C VAL A 104 -0.53 -19.87 -9.18
N SER A 105 0.32 -19.02 -9.77
CA SER A 105 0.83 -17.82 -9.13
C SER A 105 0.32 -16.56 -9.81
N THR A 106 -0.07 -15.58 -9.02
CA THR A 106 -0.58 -14.28 -9.47
C THR A 106 0.26 -13.17 -8.83
N THR A 107 0.89 -12.35 -9.66
CA THR A 107 1.72 -11.23 -9.18
C THR A 107 0.94 -9.93 -9.25
N ILE A 108 0.77 -9.30 -8.09
CA ILE A 108 0.23 -7.94 -7.95
C ILE A 108 1.40 -6.97 -7.90
N SER A 109 1.47 -6.11 -8.91
CA SER A 109 2.51 -5.09 -8.99
C SER A 109 2.09 -3.83 -8.24
N ALA A 110 2.96 -3.31 -7.38
CA ALA A 110 2.76 -1.98 -6.82
C ALA A 110 3.52 -0.94 -7.65
N SER A 111 2.86 0.17 -7.96
CA SER A 111 3.46 1.26 -8.71
C SER A 111 3.95 2.38 -7.78
N VAL A 112 5.05 3.01 -8.16
CA VAL A 112 5.45 4.34 -7.66
C VAL A 112 5.50 5.28 -8.87
N THR A 113 4.80 6.41 -8.78
CA THR A 113 4.71 7.41 -9.86
C THR A 113 5.13 8.77 -9.36
N GLY A 114 5.75 9.54 -10.25
CA GLY A 114 6.32 10.85 -9.95
C GLY A 114 7.54 11.06 -10.84
N GLY A 115 7.67 12.24 -11.47
CA GLY A 115 8.68 12.53 -12.49
C GLY A 115 10.13 12.63 -11.97
N VAL A 116 10.47 11.96 -10.86
CA VAL A 116 11.79 11.99 -10.23
C VAL A 116 12.15 10.61 -9.70
N THR A 117 13.36 10.15 -10.02
CA THR A 117 13.92 8.92 -9.46
C THR A 117 14.45 9.19 -8.05
N VAL A 118 13.93 8.46 -7.06
CA VAL A 118 14.34 8.48 -5.66
C VAL A 118 14.70 7.06 -5.25
N ASP A 119 15.69 6.92 -4.36
CA ASP A 119 16.04 5.63 -3.79
C ASP A 119 14.84 5.02 -3.00
N ALA A 120 14.65 3.71 -3.12
CA ALA A 120 13.54 3.05 -2.45
C ALA A 120 13.68 3.05 -0.93
N GLU A 121 14.89 3.02 -0.38
CA GLU A 121 15.11 3.06 1.07
C GLU A 121 14.65 4.40 1.64
N ILE A 122 14.92 5.50 0.94
CA ILE A 122 14.44 6.85 1.32
C ILE A 122 12.91 6.85 1.34
N LEU A 123 12.27 6.35 0.27
CA LEU A 123 10.80 6.30 0.22
C LEU A 123 10.21 5.40 1.30
N LYS A 124 10.80 4.24 1.55
CA LYS A 124 10.33 3.28 2.56
C LYS A 124 10.46 3.82 3.98
N ALA A 125 11.53 4.55 4.27
CA ALA A 125 11.76 5.15 5.58
C ALA A 125 10.85 6.35 5.86
N ASN A 126 10.45 7.10 4.83
CA ASN A 126 9.73 8.37 4.99
C ASN A 126 8.24 8.30 4.64
N VAL A 127 7.79 7.30 3.88
CA VAL A 127 6.39 7.16 3.43
C VAL A 127 5.75 5.89 4.00
N ALA A 128 6.20 4.72 3.55
CA ALA A 128 5.70 3.43 4.04
C ALA A 128 6.68 2.30 3.72
N SER A 129 6.91 1.38 4.67
CA SER A 129 7.94 0.35 4.59
C SER A 129 7.84 -0.60 3.38
N THR A 130 6.64 -0.79 2.84
CA THR A 130 6.36 -1.66 1.69
C THR A 130 5.98 -0.88 0.43
N LEU A 131 6.21 0.43 0.38
CA LEU A 131 5.89 1.26 -0.79
C LEU A 131 6.58 0.73 -2.05
N GLY A 132 5.80 0.56 -3.13
CA GLY A 132 6.24 0.03 -4.41
C GLY A 132 6.56 -1.47 -4.40
N GLY A 133 6.40 -2.18 -3.28
CA GLY A 133 6.66 -3.61 -3.19
C GLY A 133 5.61 -4.41 -3.96
N SER A 134 6.03 -5.30 -4.84
CA SER A 134 5.12 -6.23 -5.52
C SER A 134 4.94 -7.48 -4.69
N VAL A 135 3.85 -8.21 -4.91
CA VAL A 135 3.56 -9.46 -4.19
C VAL A 135 3.14 -10.53 -5.17
N THR A 136 3.72 -11.72 -5.02
CA THR A 136 3.24 -12.93 -5.71
C THR A 136 2.47 -13.79 -4.72
N PHE A 137 1.23 -14.10 -5.08
CA PHE A 137 0.38 -15.04 -4.36
C PHE A 137 0.38 -16.37 -5.11
N THR A 138 0.67 -17.48 -4.42
CA THR A 138 0.65 -18.81 -5.01
C THR A 138 -0.47 -19.64 -4.40
N THR A 139 -1.36 -20.17 -5.23
CA THR A 139 -2.51 -20.97 -4.80
C THR A 139 -2.03 -22.26 -4.13
N THR A 140 -2.49 -22.56 -2.92
CA THR A 140 -2.02 -23.72 -2.13
C THR A 140 -2.82 -25.00 -2.38
N GLN A 141 -4.02 -24.87 -2.94
CA GLN A 141 -4.94 -25.97 -3.25
C GLN A 141 -5.75 -25.67 -4.51
N THR A 142 -6.29 -26.70 -5.14
CA THR A 142 -7.25 -26.51 -6.24
C THR A 142 -8.57 -26.01 -5.67
N ILE A 143 -9.08 -24.92 -6.24
CA ILE A 143 -10.34 -24.29 -5.87
C ILE A 143 -11.29 -24.50 -7.05
N SER A 144 -12.46 -25.10 -6.83
CA SER A 144 -13.44 -25.36 -7.90
C SER A 144 -14.86 -25.11 -7.42
N TYR A 145 -15.63 -24.33 -8.16
CA TYR A 145 -17.01 -23.97 -7.81
C TYR A 145 -17.94 -23.98 -9.04
N PRO A 146 -19.17 -24.51 -8.93
CA PRO A 146 -20.16 -24.44 -9.98
C PRO A 146 -20.72 -23.03 -10.13
N ILE A 147 -21.07 -22.63 -11.36
CA ILE A 147 -21.73 -21.35 -11.64
C ILE A 147 -23.24 -21.51 -11.50
N SER A 148 -23.87 -20.56 -10.82
CA SER A 148 -25.32 -20.49 -10.64
C SER A 148 -26.04 -20.30 -11.99
N SER A 149 -27.18 -20.97 -12.17
CA SER A 149 -27.99 -20.85 -13.39
C SER A 149 -28.37 -19.40 -13.68
N GLY A 150 -28.22 -18.96 -14.93
CA GLY A 150 -28.48 -17.57 -15.35
C GLY A 150 -27.31 -16.60 -15.16
N TYR A 151 -26.14 -17.09 -14.74
CA TYR A 151 -24.93 -16.29 -14.54
C TYR A 151 -23.79 -16.77 -15.43
N LYS A 152 -22.84 -15.87 -15.68
CA LYS A 152 -21.44 -16.23 -15.94
C LYS A 152 -20.62 -15.94 -14.68
N GLY A 153 -19.60 -16.73 -14.40
CA GLY A 153 -18.72 -16.47 -13.27
C GLY A 153 -17.27 -16.84 -13.50
N ARG A 154 -16.42 -16.39 -12.59
CA ARG A 154 -14.97 -16.66 -12.52
C ARG A 154 -14.49 -16.60 -11.08
N ILE A 155 -13.31 -17.12 -10.81
CA ILE A 155 -12.61 -16.93 -9.53
C ILE A 155 -11.71 -15.70 -9.65
N VAL A 156 -11.76 -14.84 -8.63
CA VAL A 156 -10.90 -13.67 -8.49
C VAL A 156 -10.09 -13.77 -7.20
N LEU A 157 -8.87 -13.23 -7.23
CA LEU A 157 -8.07 -12.95 -6.04
C LEU A 157 -8.37 -11.53 -5.58
N ARG A 158 -8.97 -11.40 -4.40
CA ARG A 158 -9.15 -10.14 -3.68
C ARG A 158 -7.90 -9.82 -2.89
N TYR A 159 -7.57 -8.53 -2.81
CA TYR A 159 -6.44 -8.03 -2.03
C TYR A 159 -6.61 -6.55 -1.71
N SER A 160 -5.93 -6.09 -0.67
CA SER A 160 -5.85 -4.69 -0.30
C SER A 160 -4.49 -4.08 -0.65
N GLN A 161 -4.49 -2.80 -1.04
CA GLN A 161 -3.29 -1.97 -1.12
C GLN A 161 -3.59 -0.60 -0.52
N ASP A 162 -2.60 -0.01 0.14
CA ASP A 162 -2.69 1.37 0.62
C ASP A 162 -2.05 2.29 -0.40
N ARG A 163 -2.78 3.34 -0.77
CA ARG A 163 -2.26 4.41 -1.62
C ARG A 163 -1.81 5.58 -0.76
N TYR A 164 -0.60 6.06 -1.03
CA TYR A 164 -0.07 7.29 -0.48
C TYR A 164 0.14 8.31 -1.60
N THR A 165 -0.11 9.58 -1.30
CA THR A 165 0.38 10.72 -2.10
C THR A 165 1.39 11.49 -1.27
N TYR A 166 2.44 11.99 -1.90
CA TYR A 166 3.52 12.71 -1.24
C TYR A 166 4.23 13.64 -2.22
N THR A 167 4.98 14.61 -1.69
CA THR A 167 5.82 15.49 -2.49
C THR A 167 7.28 15.08 -2.33
N VAL A 168 7.98 14.94 -3.45
CA VAL A 168 9.44 14.82 -3.48
C VAL A 168 10.01 16.16 -3.91
N THR A 169 10.87 16.76 -3.09
CA THR A 169 11.68 17.92 -3.50
C THR A 169 13.12 17.46 -3.69
N LYS A 170 13.64 17.60 -4.92
CA LYS A 170 15.02 17.29 -5.28
C LYS A 170 15.67 18.53 -5.87
N ASN A 171 16.78 18.99 -5.29
CA ASN A 171 17.54 20.17 -5.77
C ASN A 171 16.62 21.38 -6.03
N SER A 172 15.76 21.69 -5.05
CA SER A 172 14.78 22.80 -5.08
C SER A 172 13.63 22.68 -6.09
N LYS A 173 13.50 21.54 -6.78
CA LYS A 173 12.34 21.25 -7.64
C LYS A 173 11.42 20.22 -6.97
N SER A 174 10.15 20.55 -6.88
CA SER A 174 9.13 19.71 -6.25
C SER A 174 8.31 18.93 -7.27
N TYR A 175 7.99 17.69 -6.92
CA TYR A 175 7.26 16.73 -7.74
C TYR A 175 6.16 16.11 -6.90
N ASN A 176 4.93 16.11 -7.42
CA ASN A 176 3.83 15.38 -6.82
C ASN A 176 3.93 13.91 -7.23
N CYS A 177 3.94 13.04 -6.23
CA CYS A 177 4.15 11.62 -6.39
C CYS A 177 3.02 10.84 -5.73
N SER A 178 2.84 9.60 -6.16
CA SER A 178 1.96 8.66 -5.48
C SER A 178 2.52 7.24 -5.58
N GLY A 179 2.09 6.37 -4.67
CA GLY A 179 2.45 4.97 -4.76
C GLY A 179 1.54 4.06 -3.95
N TYR A 180 1.52 2.80 -4.35
CA TYR A 180 0.84 1.74 -3.60
C TYR A 180 1.83 0.95 -2.75
N THR A 181 1.37 0.45 -1.61
CA THR A 181 2.10 -0.55 -0.82
C THR A 181 1.98 -1.94 -1.44
N ALA A 182 2.79 -2.87 -0.94
CA ALA A 182 2.65 -4.28 -1.22
C ALA A 182 1.25 -4.80 -0.82
N ALA A 183 0.65 -5.60 -1.70
CA ALA A 183 -0.68 -6.16 -1.48
C ALA A 183 -0.76 -7.01 -0.19
N TYR A 184 -1.89 -6.96 0.49
CA TYR A 184 -2.16 -7.68 1.75
C TYR A 184 -3.66 -8.03 1.87
N ASP A 185 -4.06 -8.73 2.94
CA ASP A 185 -5.45 -9.18 3.17
C ASP A 185 -6.05 -9.99 2.00
N GLU A 186 -5.28 -10.92 1.43
CA GLU A 186 -5.72 -11.65 0.26
C GLU A 186 -6.74 -12.76 0.56
N TYR A 187 -7.65 -13.00 -0.38
CA TYR A 187 -8.56 -14.14 -0.38
C TYR A 187 -9.14 -14.40 -1.78
N TYR A 188 -9.64 -15.60 -2.02
CA TYR A 188 -10.35 -15.95 -3.24
C TYR A 188 -11.85 -15.69 -3.09
N ALA A 189 -12.48 -15.21 -4.16
CA ALA A 189 -13.91 -15.03 -4.26
C ALA A 189 -14.44 -15.60 -5.58
N LEU A 190 -15.63 -16.20 -5.55
CA LEU A 190 -16.40 -16.50 -6.74
C LEU A 190 -17.14 -15.23 -7.15
N GLN A 191 -16.82 -14.70 -8.33
CA GLN A 191 -17.47 -13.53 -8.91
C GLN A 191 -18.46 -13.99 -9.97
N GLN A 192 -19.74 -13.61 -9.85
CA GLN A 192 -20.81 -13.97 -10.77
C GLN A 192 -21.51 -12.72 -11.30
N ILE A 193 -21.86 -12.71 -12.59
CA ILE A 193 -22.59 -11.63 -13.24
C ILE A 193 -23.81 -12.23 -13.93
N SER A 194 -24.98 -11.64 -13.69
CA SER A 194 -26.23 -12.02 -14.36
C SER A 194 -26.09 -11.92 -15.87
N LEU A 195 -26.62 -12.91 -16.60
CA LEU A 195 -26.73 -12.90 -18.05
C LEU A 195 -28.02 -12.22 -18.55
N ARG A 196 -28.88 -11.82 -17.63
CA ARG A 196 -30.14 -11.11 -17.90
C ARG A 196 -29.91 -9.62 -18.09
#